data_AF-A0A1M6LAC6-F1
#
_entry.id   AF-A0A1M6LAC6-F1
#
_cell.length_a   1.000
_cell.length_b   1.000
_cell.length_c   1.000
_cell.angle_alpha   90.00
_cell.angle_beta   90.00
_cell.angle_gamma   90.00
#
_symmetry.space_group_name_H-M   'P 1'
#
loop_
_entity.id
_entity.type
_entity.pdbx_description
1 polymer ?
#
loop_
_entity_poly.entity_id
_entity_poly.type
_entity_poly.pdbx_seq_one_letter_code
_entity_poly.pdbx_strand_id
1 'polypeptide(L)'
;MQMTTSWYEKGRAEGRAKGRAEGRVEGKIEAKREVMCKYLARRFGVDSASVQDKVQQLTDMDSLDRVLEQLFAANTLEEARNII
;
A
#
# COMPACT_ATOMS: atom_id res chain seq x y z
N MET A 1 -3.94 39.25 -22.13
CA MET A 1 -2.82 38.28 -22.09
C MET A 1 -2.44 37.82 -20.67
N GLN A 2 -2.68 38.59 -19.60
CA GLN A 2 -2.38 38.16 -18.21
C GLN A 2 -3.30 37.04 -17.69
N MET A 3 -4.60 37.02 -18.04
CA MET A 3 -5.52 35.99 -17.53
C MET A 3 -5.17 34.58 -18.03
N THR A 4 -4.78 34.43 -19.29
CA THR A 4 -4.44 33.12 -19.89
C THR A 4 -3.23 32.46 -19.23
N THR A 5 -2.24 33.26 -18.81
CA THR A 5 -1.06 32.76 -18.08
C THR A 5 -1.44 32.30 -16.67
N SER A 6 -2.31 33.03 -15.99
CA SER A 6 -2.74 32.70 -14.62
C SER A 6 -3.49 31.37 -14.55
N TRP A 7 -4.42 31.09 -15.48
CA TRP A 7 -5.13 29.80 -15.51
C TRP A 7 -4.20 28.63 -15.83
N TYR A 8 -3.25 28.83 -16.74
CA TYR A 8 -2.27 27.82 -17.11
C TYR A 8 -1.33 27.47 -15.94
N GLU A 9 -0.80 28.48 -15.24
CA GLU A 9 0.06 28.29 -14.07
C GLU A 9 -0.69 27.61 -12.92
N LYS A 10 -1.94 28.01 -12.67
CA LYS A 10 -2.81 27.40 -11.67
C LYS A 10 -3.08 25.92 -12.00
N GLY A 11 -3.46 25.61 -13.24
CA GLY A 11 -3.66 24.22 -13.69
C GLY A 11 -2.39 23.38 -13.58
N ARG A 12 -1.21 23.93 -13.92
CA ARG A 12 0.08 23.23 -13.74
C ARG A 12 0.37 22.98 -12.27
N ALA A 13 0.08 23.94 -11.38
CA ALA A 13 0.32 23.81 -9.95
C ALA A 13 -0.62 22.77 -9.31
N GLU A 14 -1.91 22.81 -9.66
CA GLU A 14 -2.92 21.83 -9.23
C GLU A 14 -2.58 20.42 -9.73
N GLY A 15 -2.20 20.27 -11.00
CA GLY A 15 -1.76 18.98 -11.55
C GLY A 15 -0.55 18.42 -10.82
N ARG A 16 0.46 19.25 -10.53
CA ARG A 16 1.62 18.83 -9.72
C ARG A 16 1.25 18.50 -8.27
N ALA A 17 0.27 19.18 -7.69
CA ALA A 17 -0.18 18.91 -6.33
C ALA A 17 -0.94 17.57 -6.27
N LYS A 18 -1.87 17.34 -7.20
CA LYS A 18 -2.64 16.10 -7.33
C LYS A 18 -1.73 14.90 -7.58
N GLY A 19 -0.84 14.96 -8.56
CA GLY A 19 0.09 13.86 -8.86
C GLY A 19 1.03 13.53 -7.68
N ARG A 20 1.49 14.53 -6.92
CA ARG A 20 2.26 14.29 -5.69
C ARG A 20 1.42 13.67 -4.57
N ALA A 21 0.13 14.01 -4.48
CA ALA A 21 -0.74 13.41 -3.48
C ALA A 21 -1.02 11.94 -3.82
N GLU A 22 -1.38 11.65 -5.06
CA GLU A 22 -1.63 10.29 -5.57
C GLU A 22 -0.38 9.40 -5.42
N GLY A 23 0.78 9.85 -5.91
CA GLY A 23 2.01 9.06 -5.81
C GLY A 23 2.48 8.79 -4.37
N ARG A 24 2.16 9.68 -3.42
CA ARG A 24 2.44 9.40 -1.99
C ARG A 24 1.53 8.33 -1.41
N VAL A 25 0.27 8.27 -1.85
CA VAL A 25 -0.68 7.25 -1.38
C VAL A 25 -0.29 5.90 -1.94
N GLU A 26 -0.02 5.82 -3.24
CA GLU A 26 0.43 4.60 -3.92
C GLU A 26 1.74 4.08 -3.32
N GLY A 27 2.74 4.94 -3.14
CA GLY A 27 4.01 4.54 -2.54
C GLY A 27 3.89 4.03 -1.10
N LYS A 28 2.93 4.55 -0.32
CA LYS A 28 2.65 4.03 1.04
C LYS A 28 2.02 2.64 1.00
N ILE A 29 1.09 2.41 0.08
CA ILE A 29 0.44 1.10 -0.12
C ILE A 29 1.48 0.06 -0.51
N GLU A 30 2.32 0.37 -1.50
CA GLU A 30 3.38 -0.51 -1.98
C GLU A 30 4.38 -0.84 -0.86
N ALA A 31 4.86 0.16 -0.12
CA ALA A 31 5.78 -0.04 0.99
C ALA A 31 5.21 -0.96 2.08
N LYS A 32 3.90 -0.82 2.41
CA LYS A 32 3.26 -1.69 3.41
C LYS A 32 3.15 -3.14 2.92
N ARG A 33 2.75 -3.35 1.67
CA ARG A 33 2.72 -4.70 1.07
C ARG A 33 4.10 -5.34 1.08
N GLU A 34 5.14 -4.59 0.72
CA GLU A 34 6.51 -5.08 0.75
C GLU A 34 6.94 -5.51 2.16
N VAL A 35 6.63 -4.71 3.18
CA VAL A 35 6.91 -5.03 4.58
C VAL A 35 6.19 -6.31 5.01
N MET A 36 4.90 -6.45 4.69
CA MET A 36 4.13 -7.67 4.98
C MET A 36 4.73 -8.90 4.30
N CYS A 37 5.07 -8.80 3.01
CA CYS A 37 5.67 -9.90 2.26
C CYS A 37 7.02 -10.31 2.87
N LYS A 38 7.87 -9.35 3.23
CA LYS A 38 9.15 -9.63 3.92
C LYS A 38 8.93 -10.29 5.28
N TYR A 39 7.95 -9.83 6.05
CA TYR A 39 7.60 -10.42 7.34
C TYR A 39 7.13 -11.88 7.19
N LEU A 40 6.19 -12.13 6.28
CA LEU A 40 5.65 -13.45 5.98
C LEU A 40 6.75 -14.42 5.50
N ALA A 41 7.59 -13.98 4.57
CA ALA A 41 8.74 -14.76 4.09
C ALA A 41 9.72 -15.07 5.22
N ARG A 42 9.98 -14.11 6.11
CA ARG A 42 10.92 -14.29 7.22
C ARG A 42 10.40 -15.26 8.28
N ARG A 43 9.10 -15.22 8.58
CA ARG A 43 8.48 -16.00 9.66
C ARG A 43 8.07 -17.40 9.22
N PHE A 44 7.51 -17.53 8.02
CA PHE A 44 6.89 -18.76 7.53
C PHE A 44 7.57 -19.34 6.29
N GLY A 45 8.58 -18.67 5.73
CA GLY A 45 9.33 -19.17 4.59
C GLY A 45 8.49 -19.29 3.32
N VAL A 46 8.82 -20.30 2.49
CA VAL A 46 8.23 -20.54 1.17
C VAL A 46 6.72 -20.80 1.24
N ASP A 47 6.23 -21.37 2.34
CA ASP A 47 4.81 -21.71 2.52
C ASP A 47 3.90 -20.47 2.56
N SER A 48 4.48 -19.28 2.81
CA SER A 48 3.73 -18.03 2.83
C SER A 48 3.41 -17.43 1.47
N ALA A 49 3.90 -17.99 0.35
CA ALA A 49 3.68 -17.45 -0.98
C ALA A 49 2.20 -17.18 -1.28
N SER A 50 1.32 -18.12 -0.93
CA SER A 50 -0.14 -17.95 -1.10
C SER A 50 -0.74 -16.79 -0.31
N VAL A 51 -0.22 -16.49 0.88
CA VAL A 51 -0.65 -15.35 1.71
C VAL A 51 -0.09 -14.05 1.14
N GLN A 52 1.15 -14.07 0.65
CA GLN A 52 1.78 -12.91 0.01
C GLN A 52 1.01 -12.49 -1.26
N ASP A 53 0.53 -13.45 -2.06
CA ASP A 53 -0.28 -13.15 -3.24
C ASP A 53 -1.57 -12.39 -2.87
N LYS A 54 -2.22 -12.77 -1.77
CA LYS A 54 -3.39 -12.06 -1.25
C LYS A 54 -3.06 -10.67 -0.73
N VAL A 55 -1.92 -10.49 -0.05
CA VAL A 55 -1.42 -9.16 0.38
C VAL A 55 -1.30 -8.21 -0.82
N GLN A 56 -0.82 -8.71 -1.97
CA GLN A 56 -0.68 -7.89 -3.18
C GLN A 56 -2.03 -7.42 -3.77
N GLN A 57 -3.14 -8.08 -3.44
CA GLN A 57 -4.47 -7.67 -3.88
C GLN A 57 -5.05 -6.53 -3.00
N LEU A 58 -4.50 -6.28 -1.81
CA LEU A 58 -5.01 -5.25 -0.90
C LEU A 58 -4.62 -3.85 -1.34
N THR A 59 -5.54 -3.10 -1.94
CA THR A 59 -5.31 -1.73 -2.43
C THR A 59 -5.67 -0.64 -1.42
N ASP A 60 -6.36 -1.00 -0.35
CA ASP A 60 -6.85 -0.04 0.64
C ASP A 60 -5.87 0.13 1.82
N MET A 61 -5.61 1.38 2.20
CA MET A 61 -4.61 1.70 3.22
C MET A 61 -5.05 1.28 4.62
N ASP A 62 -6.33 1.42 4.95
CA ASP A 62 -6.88 1.06 6.26
C ASP A 62 -6.94 -0.46 6.42
N SER A 63 -7.30 -1.17 5.35
CA SER A 63 -7.29 -2.63 5.28
C SER A 63 -5.87 -3.16 5.45
N LEU A 64 -4.88 -2.54 4.79
CA LEU A 64 -3.47 -2.89 4.99
C LEU A 64 -3.03 -2.69 6.45
N ASP A 65 -3.39 -1.58 7.10
CA ASP A 65 -3.01 -1.39 8.52
C ASP A 65 -3.62 -2.45 9.43
N ARG A 66 -4.92 -2.72 9.30
CA ARG A 66 -5.62 -3.73 10.11
C ARG A 66 -5.05 -5.13 9.90
N VAL A 67 -4.73 -5.48 8.67
CA VAL A 67 -4.14 -6.78 8.34
C VAL A 67 -2.72 -6.87 8.89
N LEU A 68 -1.92 -5.79 8.82
CA LEU A 68 -0.57 -5.77 9.36
C LEU A 68 -0.56 -6.06 10.86
N GLU A 69 -1.43 -5.38 11.61
CA GLU A 69 -1.58 -5.58 13.06
C GLU A 69 -1.99 -7.02 13.39
N GLN A 70 -2.95 -7.58 12.67
CA GLN A 70 -3.40 -8.95 12.86
C GLN A 70 -2.33 -9.98 12.46
N LEU A 71 -1.56 -9.74 11.40
CA LEU A 71 -0.45 -10.60 10.98
C LEU A 71 0.67 -10.66 12.02
N PHE A 72 0.92 -9.56 12.75
CA PHE A 72 1.87 -9.56 13.86
C PHE A 72 1.37 -10.37 15.07
N ALA A 73 0.05 -10.42 15.29
CA ALA A 73 -0.56 -11.25 16.33
C ALA A 73 -0.69 -12.73 15.94
N ALA A 74 -0.66 -13.05 14.65
CA ALA A 74 -0.74 -14.42 14.14
C ALA A 74 0.52 -15.22 14.50
N ASN A 75 0.33 -16.33 15.20
CA ASN A 75 1.39 -17.24 15.60
C ASN A 75 1.68 -18.28 14.52
N THR A 76 0.68 -18.63 13.72
CA THR A 76 0.77 -19.66 12.68
C THR A 76 0.45 -19.12 11.29
N LEU A 77 0.90 -19.84 10.26
CA LEU A 77 0.60 -19.51 8.87
C LEU A 77 -0.89 -19.67 8.54
N GLU A 78 -1.58 -20.59 9.22
CA GLU A 78 -3.02 -20.78 9.05
C GLU A 78 -3.82 -19.60 9.59
N GLU A 79 -3.44 -19.06 10.75
CA GLU A 79 -4.03 -17.83 11.27
C GLU A 79 -3.80 -16.66 10.31
N ALA A 80 -2.58 -16.53 9.77
CA ALA A 80 -2.27 -15.52 8.75
C ALA A 80 -3.12 -15.67 7.48
N ARG A 81 -3.40 -16.91 7.05
CA ARG A 81 -4.30 -17.20 5.91
C ARG A 81 -5.75 -16.83 6.16
N ASN A 82 -6.21 -16.87 7.41
CA ASN A 82 -7.59 -16.57 7.78
C ASN A 82 -7.84 -15.06 7.94
N ILE A 83 -6.78 -14.28 8.16
CA ILE A 83 -6.85 -12.82 8.27
C ILE A 83 -7.04 -12.15 6.90
N ILE A 84 -6.56 -12.78 5.82
CA ILE A 84 -6.41 -12.17 4.49
C ILE A 84 -6.99 -13.01 3.36
#